data_AF-A0A1B6J481-F1
#
_entry.id   AF-A0A1B6J481-F1
#
_cell.length_a   1.000
_cell.length_b   1.000
_cell.length_c   1.000
_cell.angle_alpha   90.00
_cell.angle_beta   90.00
_cell.angle_gamma   90.00
#
_symmetry.space_group_name_H-M   'P 1'
#
loop_
_entity.id
_entity.type
_entity.pdbx_description
1 polymer ?
#
loop_
_entity_poly.entity_id
_entity_poly.type
_entity_poly.pdbx_seq_one_letter_code
_entity_poly.pdbx_strand_id
1 'polypeptide(L)'
;LVGKGVTYDTGGADIKAGGVMAGMSRDKCGAAAVAGFMKVVAEMKPQNLKVIGAMSMVRNSVGENCYVADEVIRARSGVRVRVNNTDAEGRMIMADVLCYWWARELLMTLVVQTSRLGV
;
A
#
# COMPACT_ATOMS: atom_id res chain seq x y z
N LEU A 1 -5.67 3.01 -11.12
CA LEU A 1 -5.01 3.64 -9.96
C LEU A 1 -4.86 2.59 -8.85
N VAL A 2 -3.67 2.47 -8.28
CA VAL A 2 -3.45 1.64 -7.08
C VAL A 2 -2.85 2.50 -5.98
N GLY A 3 -3.47 2.53 -4.79
CA GLY A 3 -3.05 3.38 -3.68
C GLY A 3 -2.60 2.60 -2.44
N LYS A 4 -1.43 2.96 -1.89
CA LYS A 4 -0.97 2.43 -0.58
C LYS A 4 -1.94 2.86 0.52
N GLY A 5 -2.50 1.88 1.23
CA GLY A 5 -3.54 2.08 2.25
C GLY A 5 -3.16 1.57 3.64
N VAL A 6 -1.96 1.87 4.13
CA VAL A 6 -1.57 1.50 5.49
C VAL A 6 -2.22 2.46 6.48
N THR A 7 -3.29 1.99 7.13
CA THR A 7 -4.20 2.81 7.94
C THR A 7 -3.54 3.46 9.14
N TYR A 8 -2.60 2.75 9.74
CA TYR A 8 -1.62 3.23 10.71
C TYR A 8 -0.39 2.34 10.63
N ASP A 9 0.79 2.95 10.65
CA ASP A 9 2.07 2.26 10.51
C ASP A 9 2.93 2.40 11.77
N THR A 10 3.10 1.29 12.49
CA THR A 10 4.02 1.22 13.64
C THR A 10 5.45 0.85 13.24
N GLY A 11 5.66 0.39 12.00
CA GLY A 11 6.88 -0.28 11.53
C GLY A 11 6.86 -1.80 11.68
N GLY A 12 5.95 -2.39 12.48
CA GLY A 12 5.93 -3.84 12.72
C GLY A 12 6.99 -4.24 13.76
N ALA A 13 7.68 -5.37 13.54
CA ALA A 13 8.79 -5.80 14.39
C ALA A 13 9.99 -4.84 14.33
N ASP A 14 10.27 -4.27 13.15
CA ASP A 14 11.16 -3.12 12.93
C ASP A 14 10.46 -1.81 13.38
N ILE A 15 10.19 -1.73 14.68
CA ILE A 15 9.36 -0.69 15.27
C ILE A 15 9.92 0.71 15.03
N LYS A 16 9.05 1.66 14.68
CA LYS A 16 9.37 3.08 14.63
C LYS A 16 9.66 3.61 16.03
N ALA A 17 10.93 3.85 16.34
CA ALA A 17 11.39 4.42 17.60
C ALA A 17 11.66 5.94 17.50
N GLY A 18 11.89 6.61 18.63
CA GLY A 18 12.32 8.02 18.64
C GLY A 18 11.23 9.04 18.25
N GLY A 19 9.95 8.70 18.41
CA GLY A 19 8.82 9.61 18.16
C GLY A 19 8.37 9.71 16.70
N VAL A 20 9.03 9.03 15.77
CA VAL A 20 8.70 9.08 14.32
C VAL A 20 7.39 8.35 13.97
N MET A 21 6.81 7.61 14.92
CA MET A 21 5.49 6.99 14.79
C MET A 21 4.36 8.04 14.78
N ALA A 22 4.58 9.21 15.39
CA ALA A 22 3.58 10.27 15.43
C ALA A 22 3.22 10.75 14.01
N GLY A 23 1.94 10.62 13.67
CA GLY A 23 1.43 11.00 12.35
C GLY A 23 1.48 9.90 11.28
N MET A 24 1.83 8.67 11.64
CA MET A 24 1.76 7.50 10.75
C MET A 24 0.34 7.05 10.39
N SER A 25 -0.69 7.70 10.97
CA SER A 25 -2.04 7.66 10.39
C SER A 25 -2.09 8.20 8.95
N ARG A 26 -1.07 8.95 8.50
CA ARG A 26 -0.99 9.47 7.12
C ARG A 26 -0.45 8.45 6.10
N ASP A 27 -0.05 7.26 6.53
CA ASP A 27 0.54 6.25 5.64
C ASP A 27 -0.47 5.56 4.68
N LYS A 28 -1.73 6.02 4.75
CA LYS A 28 -2.83 5.71 3.82
C LYS A 28 -3.13 6.82 2.81
N CYS A 29 -2.34 7.89 2.75
CA CYS A 29 -2.62 9.03 1.86
C CYS A 29 -2.64 8.63 0.37
N GLY A 30 -1.89 7.59 -0.04
CA GLY A 30 -1.98 7.03 -1.39
C GLY A 30 -3.38 6.48 -1.71
N ALA A 31 -3.95 5.68 -0.81
CA ALA A 31 -5.33 5.20 -0.92
C ALA A 31 -6.35 6.35 -0.82
N ALA A 32 -6.13 7.33 0.06
CA ALA A 32 -7.00 8.50 0.16
C ALA A 32 -7.04 9.31 -1.16
N ALA A 33 -5.90 9.47 -1.84
CA ALA A 33 -5.82 10.12 -3.14
C ALA A 33 -6.58 9.33 -4.22
N VAL A 34 -6.50 7.98 -4.22
CA VAL A 34 -7.32 7.15 -5.11
C VAL A 34 -8.80 7.35 -4.84
N ALA A 35 -9.23 7.31 -3.58
CA ALA A 35 -10.63 7.53 -3.21
C ALA A 35 -11.13 8.92 -3.63
N GLY A 36 -10.34 9.98 -3.39
CA GLY A 36 -10.65 11.34 -3.81
C GLY A 36 -10.78 11.48 -5.33
N PHE A 37 -9.85 10.88 -6.09
CA PHE A 37 -9.93 10.86 -7.55
C PHE A 37 -11.19 10.16 -8.05
N MET A 38 -11.51 8.99 -7.48
CA MET A 38 -12.73 8.26 -7.87
C MET A 38 -14.00 9.04 -7.56
N LYS A 39 -14.03 9.80 -6.45
CA LYS A 39 -15.13 10.71 -6.13
C LYS A 39 -15.30 11.79 -7.22
N VAL A 40 -14.21 12.44 -7.63
CA VAL A 40 -14.25 13.45 -8.71
C VAL A 40 -14.73 12.85 -10.03
N VAL A 41 -14.26 11.65 -10.40
CA VAL A 41 -14.73 10.95 -11.61
C VAL A 41 -16.23 10.66 -11.55
N ALA A 42 -16.74 10.25 -10.39
CA ALA A 42 -18.16 9.97 -10.19
C ALA A 42 -19.03 11.25 -10.30
N GLU A 43 -18.51 12.39 -9.84
CA GLU A 43 -19.18 13.70 -9.93
C GLU A 43 -19.15 14.26 -11.35
N MET A 44 -18.00 14.21 -12.03
CA MET A 44 -17.80 14.80 -13.35
C MET A 44 -18.37 13.96 -14.50
N LYS A 45 -18.50 12.63 -14.30
CA LYS A 45 -19.00 11.66 -15.31
C LYS A 45 -18.38 11.86 -16.71
N PRO A 46 -17.04 11.88 -16.82
CA PRO A 46 -16.38 12.07 -18.11
C PRO A 46 -16.78 10.97 -19.10
N GLN A 47 -17.13 11.38 -20.31
CA GLN A 47 -17.43 10.46 -21.41
C GLN A 47 -16.13 9.77 -21.86
N ASN A 48 -16.22 8.49 -22.23
CA ASN A 48 -15.09 7.69 -22.75
C ASN A 48 -13.90 7.48 -21.79
N LEU A 49 -14.09 7.67 -20.49
CA LEU A 49 -13.05 7.39 -19.49
C LEU A 49 -13.44 6.19 -18.62
N LYS A 50 -12.64 5.12 -18.68
CA LYS A 50 -12.74 3.98 -17.75
C LYS A 50 -11.64 4.08 -16.70
N VAL A 51 -12.02 4.25 -15.45
CA VAL A 51 -11.07 4.27 -14.32
C VAL A 51 -11.35 3.12 -13.38
N ILE A 52 -10.30 2.40 -13.01
CA ILE A 52 -10.33 1.40 -11.95
C ILE A 52 -9.45 1.90 -10.81
N GLY A 53 -10.03 2.02 -9.61
CA GLY A 53 -9.33 2.35 -8.38
C GLY A 53 -9.19 1.12 -7.48
N ALA A 54 -7.96 0.85 -7.03
CA ALA A 54 -7.67 -0.19 -6.06
C ALA A 54 -6.87 0.39 -4.88
N MET A 55 -7.11 -0.14 -3.68
CA MET A 55 -6.48 0.34 -2.46
C MET A 55 -6.02 -0.86 -1.63
N SER A 56 -4.75 -0.91 -1.25
CA SER A 56 -4.19 -1.98 -0.42
C SER A 56 -4.36 -1.59 1.05
N MET A 57 -5.47 -2.00 1.68
CA MET A 57 -5.87 -1.55 3.02
C MET A 57 -5.40 -2.53 4.11
N VAL A 58 -4.48 -2.10 4.97
CA VAL A 58 -4.00 -2.88 6.12
C VAL A 58 -3.65 -1.97 7.30
N ARG A 59 -3.36 -2.54 8.46
CA ARG A 59 -2.65 -1.86 9.55
C ARG A 59 -1.32 -2.57 9.76
N ASN A 60 -0.22 -1.83 9.89
CA ASN A 60 1.09 -2.41 10.23
C ASN A 60 1.32 -2.25 11.73
N SER A 61 1.21 -3.35 12.48
CA SER A 61 1.27 -3.35 13.94
C SER A 61 2.22 -4.42 14.44
N VAL A 62 3.01 -4.09 15.46
CA VAL A 62 3.72 -5.08 16.26
C VAL A 62 2.72 -5.94 17.05
N GLY A 63 2.98 -7.25 17.10
CA GLY A 63 2.14 -8.21 17.79
C GLY A 63 2.63 -9.64 17.58
N GLU A 64 1.96 -10.61 18.21
CA GLU A 64 2.33 -12.04 18.16
C GLU A 64 2.37 -12.63 16.74
N ASN A 65 1.58 -12.07 15.81
CA ASN A 65 1.47 -12.55 14.43
C ASN A 65 2.09 -11.56 13.42
N CYS A 66 2.90 -10.59 13.88
CA CYS A 66 3.58 -9.69 12.95
C CYS A 66 4.70 -10.43 12.22
N TYR A 67 4.98 -10.03 10.98
CA TYR A 67 6.17 -10.51 10.31
C TYR A 67 7.42 -10.07 11.08
N VAL A 68 8.48 -10.86 10.97
CA VAL A 68 9.79 -10.52 11.52
C VAL A 68 10.83 -10.40 10.41
N ALA A 69 11.94 -9.73 10.72
CA ALA A 69 13.09 -9.71 9.82
C ALA A 69 13.56 -11.15 9.53
N ASP A 70 14.00 -11.38 8.30
CA ASP A 70 14.42 -12.66 7.74
C ASP A 70 13.33 -13.71 7.49
N GLU A 71 12.06 -13.38 7.77
CA GLU A 71 10.95 -14.20 7.33
C GLU A 71 10.83 -14.22 5.80
N VAL A 72 10.48 -15.36 5.22
CA VAL A 72 10.26 -15.53 3.78
C VAL A 72 8.79 -15.78 3.52
N ILE A 73 8.11 -14.77 2.96
CA ILE A 73 6.70 -14.84 2.60
C ILE A 73 6.53 -15.18 1.11
N ARG A 74 5.37 -15.72 0.75
CA ARG A 74 5.02 -15.99 -0.64
C ARG A 74 4.07 -14.92 -1.17
N ALA A 75 4.52 -14.13 -2.14
CA ALA A 75 3.69 -13.13 -2.80
C ALA A 75 2.67 -13.80 -3.74
N ARG A 76 1.62 -13.06 -4.12
CA ARG A 76 0.60 -13.50 -5.09
C ARG A 76 1.19 -13.95 -6.42
N SER A 77 2.30 -13.35 -6.84
CA SER A 77 3.03 -13.74 -8.07
C SER A 77 3.65 -15.14 -8.01
N GLY A 78 3.63 -15.79 -6.84
CA GLY A 78 4.33 -17.05 -6.59
C GLY A 78 5.81 -16.88 -6.22
N VAL A 79 6.35 -15.66 -6.35
CA VAL A 79 7.73 -15.32 -5.95
C VAL A 79 7.84 -15.29 -4.43
N ARG A 80 8.94 -15.83 -3.90
CA ARG A 80 9.28 -15.76 -2.48
C ARG A 80 9.98 -14.44 -2.18
N VAL A 81 9.53 -13.73 -1.16
CA VAL A 81 10.04 -12.42 -0.73
C VAL A 81 10.60 -12.56 0.68
N ARG A 82 11.88 -12.23 0.85
CA ARG A 82 12.48 -12.08 2.19
C ARG A 82 12.10 -10.71 2.75
N VAL A 83 11.52 -10.71 3.94
CA VAL A 83 11.23 -9.50 4.71
C VAL A 83 12.53 -9.07 5.40
N ASN A 84 13.22 -8.09 4.83
CA ASN A 84 14.44 -7.54 5.46
C ASN A 84 14.12 -6.43 6.48
N ASN A 85 12.97 -5.76 6.32
CA ASN A 85 12.51 -4.71 7.20
C ASN A 85 10.98 -4.64 7.12
N THR A 86 10.30 -4.81 8.25
CA THR A 86 8.83 -4.83 8.34
C THR A 86 8.20 -3.44 8.17
N ASP A 87 9.00 -2.37 8.25
CA ASP A 87 8.65 -0.98 7.91
C ASP A 87 8.77 -0.67 6.40
N ALA A 88 9.10 -1.70 5.60
CA ALA A 88 8.98 -1.67 4.16
C ALA A 88 7.67 -2.33 3.68
N GLU A 89 6.60 -2.30 4.48
CA GLU A 89 5.33 -2.98 4.23
C GLU A 89 4.57 -2.45 3.00
N GLY A 90 4.69 -1.16 2.71
CA GLY A 90 3.95 -0.52 1.63
C GLY A 90 4.17 -1.19 0.28
N ARG A 91 5.41 -1.58 -0.03
CA ARG A 91 5.71 -2.30 -1.29
C ARG A 91 5.17 -3.74 -1.26
N MET A 92 5.10 -4.38 -0.09
CA MET A 92 4.65 -5.76 0.05
C MET A 92 3.17 -5.87 -0.30
N ILE A 93 2.34 -5.03 0.32
CA ILE A 93 0.88 -5.04 0.07
C ILE A 93 0.54 -4.56 -1.34
N MET A 94 1.33 -3.63 -1.89
CA MET A 94 1.12 -3.11 -3.24
C MET A 94 1.49 -4.12 -4.32
N ALA A 95 2.53 -4.94 -4.09
CA ALA A 95 2.94 -5.99 -5.03
C ALA A 95 1.79 -6.97 -5.31
N ASP A 96 1.04 -7.37 -4.28
CA ASP A 96 -0.09 -8.29 -4.43
C ASP A 96 -1.28 -7.66 -5.17
N VAL A 97 -1.58 -6.40 -4.87
CA VAL A 97 -2.66 -5.68 -5.58
C VAL A 97 -2.27 -5.47 -7.04
N LEU A 98 -1.02 -5.07 -7.32
CA LEU A 98 -0.51 -4.92 -8.68
C LEU A 98 -0.53 -6.24 -9.44
N CYS A 99 -0.07 -7.34 -8.83
CA CYS A 99 -0.10 -8.66 -9.44
C CYS A 99 -1.53 -9.09 -9.81
N TYR A 100 -2.50 -8.86 -8.91
CA TYR A 100 -3.90 -9.18 -9.17
C TYR A 100 -4.48 -8.42 -10.37
N TRP A 101 -4.21 -7.11 -10.47
CA TRP A 101 -4.74 -6.29 -11.56
C TRP A 101 -3.96 -6.44 -12.86
N TRP A 102 -2.66 -6.69 -12.79
CA TRP A 102 -1.82 -7.00 -13.95
C TRP A 102 -2.31 -8.27 -14.67
N ALA A 103 -2.66 -9.31 -13.91
CA ALA A 103 -3.18 -10.57 -14.47
C ALA A 103 -4.53 -10.43 -15.20
N ARG A 104 -5.20 -9.28 -15.09
CA ARG A 104 -6.49 -9.01 -15.74
C ARG A 104 -6.36 -8.17 -17.02
N GLU A 105 -5.14 -7.98 -17.52
CA GLU A 105 -4.81 -7.27 -18.78
C GLU A 105 -5.42 -5.86 -18.88
N LEU A 106 -5.58 -5.20 -17.73
CA LEU A 106 -6.07 -3.82 -17.72
C LEU A 106 -4.92 -2.87 -18.05
N LEU A 107 -5.05 -2.19 -19.20
CA LEU A 107 -4.09 -1.21 -19.73
C LEU A 107 -3.73 -0.12 -18.70
N MET A 108 -2.44 0.24 -18.67
CA MET A 108 -1.80 1.31 -17.90
C MET A 108 -2.17 1.40 -16.41
N THR A 109 -1.28 0.90 -15.53
CA THR A 109 -1.45 1.05 -14.08
C THR A 109 -0.63 2.20 -13.53
N LEU A 110 -1.30 3.27 -13.07
CA LEU A 110 -0.68 4.33 -12.27
C LEU A 110 -0.69 3.96 -10.78
N VAL A 111 0.50 3.93 -10.18
CA VAL A 111 0.74 3.71 -8.75
C VAL A 111 0.73 5.05 -8.01
N VAL A 112 -0.05 5.14 -6.95
CA VAL A 112 -0.15 6.31 -6.08
C VAL A 112 0.39 5.93 -4.72
N GLN A 113 1.64 6.30 -4.46
CA GLN A 113 2.28 6.10 -3.17
C GLN A 113 2.71 7.44 -2.60
N THR A 114 2.26 7.70 -1.38
CA THR A 114 2.73 8.82 -0.58
C THR A 114 3.62 8.25 0.50
N SER A 115 4.92 8.47 0.41
CA SER A 115 5.85 8.19 1.51
C SER A 115 6.27 9.50 2.14
N ARG A 116 6.27 9.58 3.48
CA ARG A 116 7.19 10.49 4.14
C ARG A 116 8.58 9.87 3.99
N LEU A 117 9.36 10.36 3.02
CA LEU A 117 10.81 10.32 3.15
C LEU A 117 11.14 11.40 4.18
N GLY A 118 11.14 11.02 5.45
CA GLY A 118 11.70 11.87 6.50
C GLY A 118 13.22 11.78 6.42
N VAL A 119 13.85 12.89 6.04
CA VAL A 119 15.04 13.37 6.77
C VAL A 119 14.69 13.59 8.23
#